data_AF-A0A177N355-F1
#
_entry.id   AF-A0A177N355-F1
#
_cell.length_a   1.000
_cell.length_b   1.000
_cell.length_c   1.000
_cell.angle_alpha   90.00
_cell.angle_beta   90.00
_cell.angle_gamma   90.00
#
_symmetry.space_group_name_H-M   'P 1'
#
loop_
_entity.id
_entity.type
_entity.pdbx_description
1 polymer ?
#
loop_
_entity_poly.entity_id
_entity_poly.type
_entity_poly.pdbx_seq_one_letter_code
_entity_poly.pdbx_strand_id
1 'polypeptide(L)'
;MKILELKLPLLALALLSSGCASIGKGITEAILEKQEEEDTRICEIKGEKFGGIKPQLEIANRKMKLLMVHGVGNHLPGYSTQFMEKLAKELDLTVTSRNVKNIRLTDAKGPERPLGNLRINRYLNADRTQEMLFYELTWSEISAKDKEVLSYDNSGEQSFRRAEVNDLLKKFSNDTGPDPIIYLGEKREDILSAFAQSFCWMIQGDWNSLPDDVQQSCSTKNVTPFYNDSYAFVSHSLGSRITIDGLQHLASKLSNGDTANYYTALTNVLKNKEVPIYMMSNQLPMLQLGRSLPEVANQPDAYCNSNGAKYGERILAKTSVIAFSDPNDLLSYAIPHDFVNKYLDSRLCINVTNININVARVYDAFGLGKLANPMDAHIGYDTDERVVAMIAKGIANDETAPVVNERCHWIQTID
;
A
#
# COMPACT_ATOMS: atom_id res chain seq x y z
N MET A 1 67.50 14.07 56.04
CA MET A 1 67.27 14.13 54.59
C MET A 1 66.63 12.82 54.15
N LYS A 2 65.38 12.89 53.63
CA LYS A 2 64.63 11.93 52.77
C LYS A 2 64.33 10.53 53.37
N ILE A 3 63.13 10.25 53.90
CA ILE A 3 61.83 9.99 53.23
C ILE A 3 61.92 8.87 52.18
N LEU A 4 61.34 7.70 52.49
CA LEU A 4 60.89 6.73 51.50
C LEU A 4 59.41 6.42 51.79
N GLU A 5 58.54 6.94 50.93
CA GLU A 5 57.09 6.84 51.01
C GLU A 5 56.54 5.57 50.35
N LEU A 6 55.62 4.93 51.06
CA LEU A 6 54.25 4.63 50.62
C LEU A 6 53.97 4.71 49.10
N LYS A 7 54.04 3.58 48.40
CA LYS A 7 53.46 3.42 47.04
C LYS A 7 52.72 2.10 46.92
N LEU A 8 51.52 2.02 47.50
CA LEU A 8 50.56 0.95 47.21
C LEU A 8 49.07 1.40 47.26
N PRO A 9 48.65 2.45 46.52
CA PRO A 9 47.23 2.55 46.19
C PRO A 9 46.89 2.93 44.73
N LEU A 10 47.77 2.71 43.75
CA LEU A 10 47.46 3.06 42.34
C LEU A 10 47.01 1.88 41.44
N LEU A 11 47.30 0.63 41.80
CA LEU A 11 47.00 -0.52 40.92
C LEU A 11 45.56 -1.06 41.08
N ALA A 12 44.91 -0.80 42.21
CA ALA A 12 43.53 -1.23 42.47
C ALA A 12 42.48 -0.33 41.78
N LEU A 13 42.83 0.91 41.42
CA LEU A 13 41.90 1.87 40.81
C LEU A 13 41.75 1.67 39.28
N ALA A 14 42.74 1.06 38.62
CA ALA A 14 42.72 0.78 37.18
C ALA A 14 41.94 -0.49 36.78
N LEU A 15 41.71 -1.41 37.73
CA LEU A 15 40.89 -2.62 37.52
C LEU A 15 39.39 -2.39 37.79
N LEU A 16 39.03 -1.27 38.42
CA LEU A 16 37.64 -0.89 38.68
C LEU A 16 37.02 -0.06 37.54
N SER A 17 37.82 0.52 36.65
CA SER A 17 37.34 1.35 35.53
C SER A 17 37.08 0.59 34.23
N SER A 18 37.66 -0.61 34.07
CA SER A 18 37.46 -1.47 32.89
C SER A 18 36.28 -2.44 33.01
N GLY A 19 35.77 -2.68 34.23
CA GLY A 19 34.63 -3.56 34.48
C GLY A 19 33.24 -2.92 34.25
N CYS A 20 33.12 -1.60 34.39
CA CYS A 20 31.81 -0.93 34.27
C CYS A 20 31.35 -0.78 32.81
N ALA A 21 32.27 -0.67 31.86
CA ALA A 21 31.93 -0.56 30.44
C ALA A 21 31.42 -1.87 29.84
N SER A 22 31.96 -3.03 30.26
CA SER A 22 31.49 -4.34 29.77
C SER A 22 30.17 -4.76 30.43
N ILE A 23 29.98 -4.46 31.73
CA ILE A 23 28.73 -4.72 32.43
C ILE A 23 27.61 -3.82 31.88
N GLY A 24 27.88 -2.52 31.66
CA GLY A 24 26.93 -1.60 31.05
C GLY A 24 26.51 -2.05 29.64
N LYS A 25 27.46 -2.47 28.80
CA LYS A 25 27.17 -3.03 27.48
C LYS A 25 26.32 -4.30 27.55
N GLY A 26 26.67 -5.28 28.41
CA GLY A 26 25.90 -6.52 28.54
C GLY A 26 24.49 -6.33 29.11
N ILE A 27 24.31 -5.38 30.04
CA ILE A 27 22.97 -5.01 30.54
C ILE A 27 22.15 -4.31 29.44
N THR A 28 22.78 -3.45 28.65
CA THR A 28 22.12 -2.73 27.55
C THR A 28 21.68 -3.71 26.45
N GLU A 29 22.55 -4.64 26.06
CA GLU A 29 22.26 -5.71 25.10
C GLU A 29 21.13 -6.61 25.61
N ALA A 30 21.17 -7.07 26.86
CA ALA A 30 20.10 -7.90 27.43
C ALA A 30 18.75 -7.16 27.53
N ILE A 31 18.75 -5.85 27.80
CA ILE A 31 17.52 -5.03 27.82
C ILE A 31 16.97 -4.86 26.41
N LEU A 32 17.83 -4.65 25.41
CA LEU A 32 17.41 -4.56 24.00
C LEU A 32 16.85 -5.90 23.51
N GLU A 33 17.55 -7.00 23.77
CA GLU A 33 17.10 -8.36 23.44
C GLU A 33 15.74 -8.68 24.06
N LYS A 34 15.54 -8.34 25.34
CA LYS A 34 14.23 -8.53 25.99
C LYS A 34 13.12 -7.67 25.37
N GLN A 35 13.43 -6.43 24.99
CA GLN A 35 12.47 -5.56 24.29
C GLN A 35 12.19 -6.06 22.86
N GLU A 36 13.09 -6.83 22.26
CA GLU A 36 12.88 -7.50 20.97
C GLU A 36 12.03 -8.78 21.08
N GLU A 37 12.01 -9.43 22.25
CA GLU A 37 11.18 -10.62 22.51
C GLU A 37 9.71 -10.28 22.81
N GLU A 38 9.43 -9.19 23.52
CA GLU A 38 8.06 -8.77 23.85
C GLU A 38 7.44 -7.89 22.74
N ASP A 39 6.48 -8.42 21.97
CA ASP A 39 5.74 -7.63 20.99
C ASP A 39 4.69 -6.72 21.67
N THR A 40 5.03 -5.44 21.84
CA THR A 40 4.18 -4.41 22.44
C THR A 40 3.41 -3.56 21.42
N ARG A 41 3.49 -3.91 20.13
CA ARG A 41 2.91 -3.12 19.04
C ARG A 41 1.38 -3.06 19.14
N ILE A 42 0.83 -1.85 19.13
CA ILE A 42 -0.60 -1.59 19.25
C ILE A 42 -1.30 -1.85 17.91
N CYS A 43 -2.56 -2.28 17.96
CA CYS A 43 -3.45 -2.34 16.81
C CYS A 43 -4.87 -1.94 17.26
N GLU A 44 -5.37 -0.81 16.74
CA GLU A 44 -6.71 -0.30 16.97
C GLU A 44 -7.44 -0.13 15.63
N ILE A 45 -8.66 -0.66 15.54
CA ILE A 45 -9.47 -0.58 14.33
C ILE A 45 -10.72 0.25 14.64
N LYS A 46 -10.99 1.27 13.83
CA LYS A 46 -12.16 2.15 13.94
C LYS A 46 -12.88 2.18 12.59
N GLY A 47 -14.06 1.58 12.53
CA GLY A 47 -14.87 1.53 11.31
C GLY A 47 -15.86 0.38 11.28
N GLU A 48 -16.45 0.16 10.12
CA GLU A 48 -17.30 -1.00 9.85
C GLU A 48 -16.50 -2.31 9.86
N LYS A 49 -17.19 -3.42 10.12
CA LYS A 49 -16.64 -4.74 9.83
C LYS A 49 -16.44 -4.93 8.32
N PHE A 50 -15.44 -5.69 7.92
CA PHE A 50 -15.19 -6.04 6.53
C PHE A 50 -14.69 -7.49 6.41
N GLY A 51 -14.97 -8.15 5.29
CA GLY A 51 -14.72 -9.59 5.12
C GLY A 51 -13.31 -9.96 4.61
N GLY A 52 -12.50 -9.00 4.20
CA GLY A 52 -11.23 -9.32 3.53
C GLY A 52 -11.43 -9.86 2.11
N ILE A 53 -10.41 -10.52 1.59
CA ILE A 53 -10.39 -11.14 0.26
C ILE A 53 -11.07 -12.51 0.24
N LYS A 54 -10.95 -13.29 1.33
CA LYS A 54 -11.35 -14.70 1.40
C LYS A 54 -12.82 -14.91 0.99
N PRO A 55 -13.83 -14.18 1.48
CA PRO A 55 -15.22 -14.39 1.07
C PRO A 55 -15.46 -14.18 -0.42
N GLN A 56 -14.69 -13.30 -1.07
CA GLN A 56 -14.79 -13.06 -2.51
C GLN A 56 -14.11 -14.16 -3.33
N LEU A 57 -13.03 -14.72 -2.80
CA LEU A 57 -12.30 -15.85 -3.38
C LEU A 57 -13.12 -17.16 -3.32
N GLU A 58 -13.99 -17.32 -2.34
CA GLU A 58 -14.79 -18.54 -2.16
C GLU A 58 -16.06 -18.60 -3.03
N ILE A 59 -16.41 -17.49 -3.70
CA ILE A 59 -17.60 -17.46 -4.56
C ILE A 59 -17.36 -18.38 -5.76
N ALA A 60 -18.17 -19.43 -5.86
CA ALA A 60 -18.06 -20.43 -6.91
C ALA A 60 -18.05 -19.80 -8.32
N ASN A 61 -17.14 -20.28 -9.17
CA ASN A 61 -16.93 -19.84 -10.55
C ASN A 61 -16.52 -18.36 -10.71
N ARG A 62 -16.03 -17.71 -9.66
CA ARG A 62 -15.43 -16.37 -9.73
C ARG A 62 -13.93 -16.44 -9.47
N LYS A 63 -13.20 -15.52 -10.08
CA LYS A 63 -11.78 -15.31 -9.80
C LYS A 63 -11.62 -14.08 -8.94
N MET A 64 -10.65 -14.11 -8.05
CA MET A 64 -10.22 -12.93 -7.33
C MET A 64 -9.10 -12.23 -8.11
N LYS A 65 -9.26 -10.95 -8.44
CA LYS A 65 -8.24 -10.15 -9.13
C LYS A 65 -7.81 -8.98 -8.27
N LEU A 66 -6.53 -8.94 -7.92
CA LEU A 66 -5.95 -7.95 -7.01
C LEU A 66 -4.92 -7.11 -7.75
N LEU A 67 -5.09 -5.78 -7.81
CA LEU A 67 -4.07 -4.88 -8.35
C LEU A 67 -3.33 -4.17 -7.21
N MET A 68 -2.02 -4.37 -7.12
CA MET A 68 -1.13 -3.67 -6.23
C MET A 68 -0.48 -2.47 -6.93
N VAL A 69 -0.57 -1.30 -6.30
CA VAL A 69 0.03 -0.04 -6.77
C VAL A 69 1.03 0.46 -5.72
N HIS A 70 2.32 0.49 -6.06
CA HIS A 70 3.34 1.01 -5.15
C HIS A 70 3.27 2.53 -4.98
N GLY A 71 3.92 2.98 -3.91
CA GLY A 71 4.11 4.39 -3.59
C GLY A 71 5.44 4.94 -4.06
N VAL A 72 5.99 5.87 -3.30
CA VAL A 72 7.26 6.53 -3.60
C VAL A 72 8.44 5.55 -3.64
N GLY A 73 9.52 5.99 -4.29
CA GLY A 73 10.75 5.23 -4.46
C GLY A 73 10.84 4.52 -5.81
N ASN A 74 12.04 4.04 -6.11
CA ASN A 74 12.28 3.23 -7.30
C ASN A 74 11.97 1.75 -7.02
N HIS A 75 10.96 1.20 -7.69
CA HIS A 75 10.54 -0.19 -7.55
C HIS A 75 10.81 -0.97 -8.85
N LEU A 76 11.41 -2.14 -8.71
CA LEU A 76 11.61 -3.09 -9.81
C LEU A 76 10.47 -4.11 -9.83
N PRO A 77 10.11 -4.67 -11.00
CA PRO A 77 9.15 -5.77 -11.08
C PRO A 77 9.53 -6.92 -10.15
N GLY A 78 8.59 -7.35 -9.32
CA GLY A 78 8.76 -8.35 -8.26
C GLY A 78 8.89 -7.77 -6.84
N TYR A 79 8.87 -6.44 -6.66
CA TYR A 79 8.97 -5.82 -5.33
C TYR A 79 7.90 -6.31 -4.35
N SER A 80 6.70 -6.66 -4.83
CA SER A 80 5.57 -7.09 -3.99
C SER A 80 5.59 -8.57 -3.63
N THR A 81 6.61 -9.34 -4.04
CA THR A 81 6.64 -10.80 -3.92
C THR A 81 6.42 -11.27 -2.47
N GLN A 82 7.07 -10.62 -1.50
CA GLN A 82 6.94 -11.01 -0.09
C GLN A 82 5.50 -10.87 0.42
N PHE A 83 4.85 -9.73 0.12
CA PHE A 83 3.45 -9.50 0.46
C PHE A 83 2.53 -10.51 -0.22
N MET A 84 2.71 -10.71 -1.52
CA MET A 84 1.90 -11.63 -2.33
C MET A 84 1.99 -13.07 -1.80
N GLU A 85 3.18 -13.55 -1.45
CA GLU A 85 3.37 -14.90 -0.91
C GLU A 85 2.76 -15.07 0.48
N LYS A 86 2.90 -14.06 1.36
CA LYS A 86 2.23 -14.05 2.66
C LYS A 86 0.71 -14.05 2.52
N LEU A 87 0.17 -13.24 1.59
CA LEU A 87 -1.25 -13.20 1.31
C LEU A 87 -1.76 -14.54 0.75
N ALA A 88 -1.05 -15.13 -0.22
CA ALA A 88 -1.40 -16.42 -0.78
C ALA A 88 -1.39 -17.53 0.28
N LYS A 89 -0.39 -17.51 1.17
CA LYS A 89 -0.32 -18.42 2.33
C LYS A 89 -1.52 -18.23 3.27
N GLU A 90 -1.84 -16.99 3.62
CA GLU A 90 -2.96 -16.68 4.54
C GLU A 90 -4.32 -17.08 3.94
N LEU A 91 -4.45 -17.07 2.62
CA LEU A 91 -5.65 -17.47 1.88
C LEU A 91 -5.72 -18.99 1.56
N ASP A 92 -4.71 -19.77 1.96
CA ASP A 92 -4.55 -21.19 1.65
C ASP A 92 -4.40 -21.52 0.15
N LEU A 93 -3.78 -20.62 -0.61
CA LEU A 93 -3.49 -20.78 -2.03
C LEU A 93 -2.11 -21.44 -2.24
N THR A 94 -2.09 -22.76 -2.22
CA THR A 94 -0.86 -23.58 -2.22
C THR A 94 -0.36 -23.99 -3.61
N VAL A 95 -1.09 -23.67 -4.67
CA VAL A 95 -0.74 -24.02 -6.06
C VAL A 95 -0.47 -22.74 -6.84
N THR A 96 0.63 -22.67 -7.59
CA THR A 96 0.98 -21.50 -8.42
C THR A 96 1.38 -21.89 -9.83
N SER A 97 1.19 -20.98 -10.78
CA SER A 97 1.73 -21.13 -12.14
C SER A 97 3.26 -21.10 -12.12
N ARG A 98 3.90 -21.93 -12.93
CA ARG A 98 5.36 -21.90 -13.11
C ARG A 98 5.83 -20.58 -13.74
N ASN A 99 5.05 -20.07 -14.69
CA ASN A 99 5.39 -18.85 -15.41
C ASN A 99 4.63 -17.67 -14.80
N VAL A 100 5.32 -16.52 -14.74
CA VAL A 100 4.76 -15.21 -14.39
C VAL A 100 4.60 -14.43 -15.68
N LYS A 101 3.47 -13.72 -15.84
CA LYS A 101 3.24 -12.90 -17.04
C LYS A 101 3.78 -11.50 -16.86
N ASN A 102 4.39 -10.94 -17.89
CA ASN A 102 4.87 -9.56 -17.90
C ASN A 102 4.35 -8.81 -19.13
N ILE A 103 3.80 -7.62 -18.88
CA ILE A 103 3.31 -6.71 -19.92
C ILE A 103 3.97 -5.36 -19.70
N ARG A 104 4.85 -4.95 -20.62
CA ARG A 104 5.39 -3.60 -20.63
C ARG A 104 4.32 -2.65 -21.17
N LEU A 105 3.85 -1.77 -20.30
CA LEU A 105 2.74 -0.88 -20.58
C LEU A 105 3.21 0.28 -21.45
N THR A 106 2.40 0.64 -22.45
CA THR A 106 2.66 1.79 -23.33
C THR A 106 1.44 2.68 -23.44
N ASP A 107 1.64 3.94 -23.79
CA ASP A 107 0.54 4.85 -24.08
C ASP A 107 -0.20 4.40 -25.36
N ALA A 108 -1.54 4.35 -25.30
CA ALA A 108 -2.37 4.06 -26.47
C ALA A 108 -2.23 5.11 -27.57
N LYS A 109 -1.88 6.35 -27.22
CA LYS A 109 -1.62 7.46 -28.16
C LYS A 109 -0.16 7.52 -28.64
N GLY A 110 0.74 6.78 -27.99
CA GLY A 110 2.18 6.79 -28.27
C GLY A 110 2.84 5.48 -27.83
N PRO A 111 2.84 4.43 -28.68
CA PRO A 111 3.35 3.10 -28.33
C PRO A 111 4.84 3.07 -27.93
N GLU A 112 5.60 4.08 -28.33
CA GLU A 112 7.01 4.28 -27.98
C GLU A 112 7.21 4.80 -26.54
N ARG A 113 6.16 5.32 -25.89
CA ARG A 113 6.25 5.88 -24.54
C ARG A 113 6.01 4.78 -23.50
N PRO A 114 7.04 4.34 -22.77
CA PRO A 114 6.85 3.35 -21.71
C PRO A 114 6.10 3.98 -20.54
N LEU A 115 5.17 3.22 -19.97
CA LEU A 115 4.38 3.59 -18.80
C LEU A 115 4.69 2.71 -17.58
N GLY A 116 5.64 1.79 -17.71
CA GLY A 116 6.03 0.83 -16.67
C GLY A 116 5.71 -0.61 -17.04
N ASN A 117 5.61 -1.47 -16.02
CA ASN A 117 5.41 -2.90 -16.20
C ASN A 117 4.25 -3.41 -15.32
N LEU A 118 3.43 -4.28 -15.89
CA LEU A 118 2.40 -5.04 -15.21
C LEU A 118 2.83 -6.50 -15.11
N ARG A 119 3.18 -6.93 -13.89
CA ARG A 119 3.58 -8.32 -13.60
C ARG A 119 2.39 -9.06 -12.99
N ILE A 120 2.10 -10.27 -13.48
CA ILE A 120 0.88 -11.00 -13.13
C ILE A 120 1.23 -12.42 -12.66
N ASN A 121 0.86 -12.73 -11.43
CA ASN A 121 1.00 -14.05 -10.84
C ASN A 121 -0.36 -14.74 -10.67
N ARG A 122 -0.36 -16.07 -10.69
CA ARG A 122 -1.57 -16.89 -10.55
C ARG A 122 -1.41 -17.88 -9.42
N TYR A 123 -2.32 -17.81 -8.46
CA TYR A 123 -2.40 -18.68 -7.30
C TYR A 123 -3.75 -19.39 -7.22
N LEU A 124 -3.76 -20.64 -6.79
CA LEU A 124 -4.94 -21.47 -6.61
C LEU A 124 -4.85 -22.25 -5.30
N ASN A 125 -5.99 -22.66 -4.77
CA ASN A 125 -6.03 -23.65 -3.69
C ASN A 125 -5.65 -25.06 -4.20
N ALA A 126 -5.44 -26.00 -3.28
CA ALA A 126 -5.03 -27.36 -3.59
C ALA A 126 -5.97 -28.06 -4.59
N ASP A 127 -7.28 -27.88 -4.41
CA ASP A 127 -8.33 -28.50 -5.24
C ASP A 127 -8.59 -27.74 -6.56
N ARG A 128 -7.92 -26.61 -6.77
CA ARG A 128 -8.05 -25.74 -7.95
C ARG A 128 -9.47 -25.22 -8.19
N THR A 129 -10.24 -25.05 -7.12
CA THR A 129 -11.60 -24.50 -7.14
C THR A 129 -11.62 -22.99 -6.87
N GLN A 130 -10.58 -22.46 -6.22
CA GLN A 130 -10.39 -21.05 -5.93
C GLN A 130 -9.17 -20.53 -6.72
N GLU A 131 -9.28 -19.34 -7.30
CA GLU A 131 -8.21 -18.73 -8.11
C GLU A 131 -8.05 -17.25 -7.80
N MET A 132 -6.80 -16.84 -7.56
CA MET A 132 -6.38 -15.45 -7.45
C MET A 132 -5.38 -15.09 -8.56
N LEU A 133 -5.64 -13.98 -9.25
CA LEU A 133 -4.68 -13.30 -10.11
C LEU A 133 -4.18 -12.05 -9.40
N PHE A 134 -2.87 -12.00 -9.14
CA PHE A 134 -2.21 -10.88 -8.49
C PHE A 134 -1.48 -10.04 -9.55
N TYR A 135 -1.88 -8.79 -9.71
CA TYR A 135 -1.33 -7.83 -10.64
C TYR A 135 -0.47 -6.83 -9.86
N GLU A 136 0.78 -6.67 -10.26
CA GLU A 136 1.73 -5.71 -9.70
C GLU A 136 2.03 -4.64 -10.76
N LEU A 137 1.67 -3.38 -10.48
CA LEU A 137 2.04 -2.24 -11.32
C LEU A 137 3.32 -1.61 -10.79
N THR A 138 4.38 -1.62 -11.60
CA THR A 138 5.59 -0.81 -11.38
C THR A 138 5.65 0.35 -12.36
N TRP A 139 5.45 1.58 -11.87
CA TRP A 139 5.42 2.81 -12.68
C TRP A 139 6.72 3.64 -12.58
N SER A 140 7.70 3.22 -11.76
CA SER A 140 8.94 3.96 -11.49
C SER A 140 9.74 4.38 -12.74
N GLU A 141 9.62 3.66 -13.87
CA GLU A 141 10.24 4.04 -15.15
C GLU A 141 9.84 5.46 -15.60
N ILE A 142 8.64 5.92 -15.23
CA ILE A 142 8.14 7.26 -15.58
C ILE A 142 8.92 8.36 -14.85
N SER A 143 9.27 8.17 -13.57
CA SER A 143 9.94 9.19 -12.75
C SER A 143 11.46 9.03 -12.67
N ALA A 144 11.99 7.87 -13.03
CA ALA A 144 13.41 7.54 -12.86
C ALA A 144 14.36 8.60 -13.45
N LYS A 145 14.12 9.02 -14.70
CA LYS A 145 14.95 10.03 -15.38
C LYS A 145 14.90 11.39 -14.71
N ASP A 146 13.74 11.80 -14.21
CA ASP A 146 13.58 13.10 -13.54
C ASP A 146 14.33 13.12 -12.20
N LYS A 147 14.37 11.97 -11.50
CA LYS A 147 15.13 11.81 -10.25
C LYS A 147 16.64 11.87 -10.44
N GLU A 148 17.16 11.63 -11.65
CA GLU A 148 18.61 11.68 -11.92
C GLU A 148 19.23 13.05 -11.61
N VAL A 149 18.43 14.13 -11.65
CA VAL A 149 18.84 15.48 -11.26
C VAL A 149 19.41 15.54 -9.84
N LEU A 150 19.02 14.63 -8.94
CA LEU A 150 19.55 14.57 -7.56
C LEU A 150 20.74 13.61 -7.39
N SER A 151 21.16 12.92 -8.46
CA SER A 151 22.23 11.91 -8.39
C SER A 151 23.58 12.50 -7.95
N TYR A 152 23.83 13.79 -8.23
CA TYR A 152 25.03 14.48 -7.77
C TYR A 152 25.17 14.46 -6.24
N ASP A 153 24.05 14.34 -5.51
CA ASP A 153 24.02 14.36 -4.05
C ASP A 153 24.12 12.97 -3.42
N ASN A 154 23.94 11.90 -4.21
CA ASN A 154 24.03 10.52 -3.75
C ASN A 154 25.47 9.98 -3.70
N SER A 155 26.43 10.72 -4.24
CA SER A 155 27.85 10.31 -4.31
C SER A 155 28.78 11.52 -4.29
N GLY A 156 30.10 11.28 -4.30
CA GLY A 156 31.08 12.36 -4.41
C GLY A 156 31.11 13.31 -3.21
N GLU A 157 31.12 14.62 -3.48
CA GLU A 157 31.55 15.69 -2.55
C GLU A 157 30.88 15.68 -1.17
N GLN A 158 29.61 15.29 -1.10
CA GLN A 158 28.83 15.32 0.14
C GLN A 158 28.71 13.95 0.80
N SER A 159 28.61 12.86 0.03
CA SER A 159 28.32 11.53 0.58
C SER A 159 29.43 11.02 1.51
N PHE A 160 30.71 11.19 1.16
CA PHE A 160 31.82 10.76 2.04
C PHE A 160 31.96 11.59 3.32
N ARG A 161 31.31 12.77 3.37
CA ARG A 161 31.35 13.69 4.52
C ARG A 161 30.17 13.46 5.46
N ARG A 162 29.13 12.74 5.04
CA ARG A 162 27.98 12.43 5.88
C ARG A 162 28.31 11.29 6.83
N ALA A 163 27.79 11.38 8.04
CA ALA A 163 27.67 10.22 8.91
C ALA A 163 26.85 9.13 8.18
N GLU A 164 27.19 7.86 8.38
CA GLU A 164 26.63 6.74 7.63
C GLU A 164 25.10 6.72 7.64
N VAL A 165 24.49 6.92 8.81
CA VAL A 165 23.02 6.98 8.98
C VAL A 165 22.41 8.17 8.21
N ASN A 166 23.07 9.33 8.22
CA ASN A 166 22.58 10.51 7.50
C ASN A 166 22.71 10.33 5.99
N ASP A 167 23.76 9.66 5.51
CA ASP A 167 23.93 9.33 4.09
C ASP A 167 22.83 8.38 3.61
N LEU A 168 22.51 7.36 4.40
CA LEU A 168 21.41 6.44 4.13
C LEU A 168 20.07 7.17 4.05
N LEU A 169 19.73 7.99 5.06
CA LEU A 169 18.50 8.77 5.08
C LEU A 169 18.43 9.76 3.91
N LYS A 170 19.57 10.35 3.52
CA LYS A 170 19.61 11.30 2.42
C LYS A 170 19.39 10.63 1.07
N LYS A 171 20.01 9.46 0.83
CA LYS A 171 19.77 8.65 -0.38
C LYS A 171 18.31 8.23 -0.48
N PHE A 172 17.71 7.78 0.63
CA PHE A 172 16.28 7.50 0.68
C PHE A 172 15.45 8.74 0.32
N SER A 173 15.72 9.88 0.95
CA SER A 173 15.00 11.13 0.67
C SER A 173 15.13 11.58 -0.79
N ASN A 174 16.30 11.39 -1.42
CA ASN A 174 16.52 11.74 -2.81
C ASN A 174 15.81 10.77 -3.78
N ASP A 175 15.53 9.52 -3.36
CA ASP A 175 14.76 8.57 -4.18
C ASP A 175 13.24 8.72 -3.99
N THR A 176 12.77 8.98 -2.77
CA THR A 176 11.33 8.97 -2.44
C THR A 176 10.69 10.35 -2.40
N GLY A 177 11.42 11.36 -1.92
CA GLY A 177 10.93 12.73 -1.78
C GLY A 177 10.51 13.41 -3.08
N PRO A 178 11.15 13.15 -4.25
CA PRO A 178 10.73 13.75 -5.52
C PRO A 178 9.42 13.21 -6.07
N ASP A 179 9.04 11.97 -5.76
CA ASP A 179 7.91 11.32 -6.44
C ASP A 179 6.56 12.05 -6.22
N PRO A 180 6.21 12.54 -5.01
CA PRO A 180 5.04 13.39 -4.82
C PRO A 180 5.07 14.69 -5.64
N ILE A 181 6.25 15.30 -5.80
CA ILE A 181 6.42 16.53 -6.59
C ILE A 181 6.23 16.24 -8.08
N ILE A 182 6.84 15.17 -8.56
CA ILE A 182 6.73 14.68 -9.94
C ILE A 182 5.26 14.33 -10.26
N TYR A 183 4.58 13.66 -9.33
CA TYR A 183 3.17 13.29 -9.46
C TYR A 183 2.22 14.49 -9.42
N LEU A 184 2.56 15.57 -8.73
CA LEU A 184 1.78 16.82 -8.79
C LEU A 184 2.04 17.62 -10.08
N GLY A 185 3.11 17.31 -10.80
CA GLY A 185 3.50 17.93 -12.08
C GLY A 185 2.99 17.19 -13.32
N GLU A 186 3.74 17.33 -14.42
CA GLU A 186 3.35 16.84 -15.75
C GLU A 186 3.28 15.30 -15.86
N LYS A 187 4.02 14.57 -15.02
CA LYS A 187 4.06 13.10 -15.05
C LYS A 187 2.81 12.44 -14.48
N ARG A 188 1.92 13.22 -13.86
CA ARG A 188 0.66 12.72 -13.32
C ARG A 188 -0.14 11.91 -14.35
N GLU A 189 -0.29 12.45 -15.55
CA GLU A 189 -1.11 11.84 -16.59
C GLU A 189 -0.50 10.53 -17.10
N ASP A 190 0.83 10.41 -17.10
CA ASP A 190 1.52 9.16 -17.45
C ASP A 190 1.28 8.09 -16.39
N ILE A 191 1.42 8.44 -15.10
CA ILE A 191 1.21 7.52 -13.98
C ILE A 191 -0.26 7.07 -13.94
N LEU A 192 -1.21 7.98 -14.17
CA LEU A 192 -2.63 7.64 -14.28
C LEU A 192 -2.94 6.81 -15.52
N SER A 193 -2.21 7.01 -16.61
CA SER A 193 -2.30 6.16 -17.79
C SER A 193 -1.78 4.75 -17.50
N ALA A 194 -0.67 4.60 -16.77
CA ALA A 194 -0.16 3.31 -16.31
C ALA A 194 -1.18 2.56 -15.44
N PHE A 195 -1.81 3.26 -14.49
CA PHE A 195 -2.92 2.71 -13.70
C PHE A 195 -4.09 2.28 -14.59
N ALA A 196 -4.54 3.14 -15.51
CA ALA A 196 -5.68 2.83 -16.38
C ALA A 196 -5.40 1.62 -17.30
N GLN A 197 -4.18 1.50 -17.83
CA GLN A 197 -3.75 0.35 -18.62
C GLN A 197 -3.73 -0.93 -17.76
N SER A 198 -3.25 -0.85 -16.52
CA SER A 198 -3.24 -1.97 -15.58
C SER A 198 -4.65 -2.44 -15.22
N PHE A 199 -5.54 -1.49 -14.91
CA PHE A 199 -6.95 -1.76 -14.65
C PHE A 199 -7.63 -2.40 -15.86
N CYS A 200 -7.35 -1.90 -17.08
CA CYS A 200 -7.87 -2.47 -18.32
C CYS A 200 -7.45 -3.95 -18.47
N TRP A 201 -6.16 -4.26 -18.32
CA TRP A 201 -5.70 -5.66 -18.38
C TRP A 201 -6.34 -6.54 -17.30
N MET A 202 -6.51 -6.02 -16.08
CA MET A 202 -7.13 -6.73 -14.97
C MET A 202 -8.59 -7.09 -15.24
N ILE A 203 -9.38 -6.20 -15.84
CA ILE A 203 -10.83 -6.45 -16.02
C ILE A 203 -11.17 -7.27 -17.27
N GLN A 204 -10.27 -7.34 -18.25
CA GLN A 204 -10.57 -7.92 -19.57
C GLN A 204 -10.05 -9.34 -19.78
N GLY A 205 -9.09 -9.79 -18.96
CA GLY A 205 -8.37 -11.03 -19.20
C GLY A 205 -8.52 -12.08 -18.11
N ASP A 206 -8.53 -13.33 -18.53
CA ASP A 206 -8.23 -14.48 -17.68
C ASP A 206 -6.77 -14.89 -17.88
N TRP A 207 -6.25 -15.75 -16.99
CA TRP A 207 -4.87 -16.22 -17.09
C TRP A 207 -4.50 -16.66 -18.51
N ASN A 208 -5.34 -17.46 -19.17
CA ASN A 208 -5.03 -18.01 -20.50
C ASN A 208 -5.09 -16.96 -21.63
N SER A 209 -5.86 -15.89 -21.48
CA SER A 209 -6.00 -14.85 -22.51
C SER A 209 -5.02 -13.70 -22.34
N LEU A 210 -4.42 -13.55 -21.16
CA LEU A 210 -3.42 -12.51 -20.93
C LEU A 210 -2.18 -12.77 -21.80
N PRO A 211 -1.61 -11.73 -22.42
CA PRO A 211 -0.34 -11.87 -23.13
C PRO A 211 0.81 -12.05 -22.14
N ASP A 212 1.98 -12.46 -22.64
CA ASP A 212 3.21 -12.57 -21.87
C ASP A 212 4.39 -12.10 -22.71
N ASP A 213 5.33 -11.43 -22.06
CA ASP A 213 6.55 -10.84 -22.64
C ASP A 213 6.27 -9.95 -23.86
N VAL A 214 5.32 -9.02 -23.69
CA VAL A 214 4.90 -8.08 -24.73
C VAL A 214 5.06 -6.62 -24.29
N GLN A 215 5.23 -5.74 -25.26
CA GLN A 215 5.11 -4.29 -25.10
C GLN A 215 3.87 -3.80 -25.84
N GLN A 216 2.80 -3.46 -25.10
CA GLN A 216 1.55 -3.03 -25.72
C GLN A 216 0.60 -2.33 -24.74
N SER A 217 -0.31 -1.53 -25.32
CA SER A 217 -1.46 -0.99 -24.63
C SER A 217 -2.64 -1.98 -24.65
N CYS A 218 -3.42 -1.97 -23.58
CA CYS A 218 -4.71 -2.62 -23.49
C CYS A 218 -5.71 -1.90 -24.41
N SER A 219 -6.13 -2.60 -25.47
CA SER A 219 -7.03 -2.08 -26.49
C SER A 219 -8.32 -2.87 -26.63
N THR A 220 -8.44 -4.01 -25.92
CA THR A 220 -9.66 -4.82 -25.98
C THR A 220 -10.83 -4.08 -25.31
N LYS A 221 -12.04 -4.41 -25.77
CA LYS A 221 -13.30 -3.82 -25.30
C LYS A 221 -14.22 -4.89 -24.70
N ASN A 222 -13.65 -6.04 -24.31
CA ASN A 222 -14.40 -7.13 -23.72
C ASN A 222 -14.58 -6.90 -22.21
N VAL A 223 -15.80 -6.57 -21.79
CA VAL A 223 -16.16 -6.41 -20.37
C VAL A 223 -16.78 -7.68 -19.77
N THR A 224 -16.92 -8.77 -20.53
CA THR A 224 -17.61 -9.97 -20.04
C THR A 224 -16.98 -10.57 -18.77
N PRO A 225 -15.65 -10.76 -18.67
CA PRO A 225 -15.03 -11.27 -17.43
C PRO A 225 -15.32 -10.37 -16.23
N PHE A 226 -15.43 -9.06 -16.48
CA PHE A 226 -15.71 -8.07 -15.45
C PHE A 226 -17.06 -8.29 -14.75
N TYR A 227 -18.07 -8.88 -15.40
CA TYR A 227 -19.34 -9.21 -14.74
C TYR A 227 -19.16 -10.25 -13.63
N ASN A 228 -18.32 -11.26 -13.87
CA ASN A 228 -18.30 -12.46 -13.04
C ASN A 228 -17.24 -12.41 -11.94
N ASP A 229 -16.10 -11.79 -12.18
CA ASP A 229 -14.98 -11.84 -11.24
C ASP A 229 -15.11 -10.82 -10.09
N SER A 230 -14.35 -11.06 -9.03
CA SER A 230 -14.20 -10.18 -7.88
C SER A 230 -12.89 -9.39 -7.99
N TYR A 231 -12.91 -8.15 -7.52
CA TYR A 231 -11.83 -7.19 -7.73
C TYR A 231 -11.48 -6.47 -6.43
N ALA A 232 -10.20 -6.24 -6.19
CA ALA A 232 -9.73 -5.39 -5.10
C ALA A 232 -8.44 -4.69 -5.50
N PHE A 233 -8.12 -3.64 -4.74
CA PHE A 233 -6.85 -2.94 -4.87
C PHE A 233 -6.06 -3.02 -3.58
N VAL A 234 -4.74 -3.13 -3.70
CA VAL A 234 -3.79 -2.88 -2.62
C VAL A 234 -2.94 -1.71 -3.03
N SER A 235 -2.68 -0.79 -2.13
CA SER A 235 -1.83 0.35 -2.41
C SER A 235 -0.90 0.63 -1.25
N HIS A 236 0.24 1.22 -1.56
CA HIS A 236 1.21 1.67 -0.56
C HIS A 236 1.50 3.16 -0.76
N SER A 237 1.54 3.98 0.30
CA SER A 237 2.03 5.36 0.24
C SER A 237 1.35 6.17 -0.90
N LEU A 238 2.10 6.82 -1.79
CA LEU A 238 1.61 7.55 -2.97
C LEU A 238 0.64 6.72 -3.86
N GLY A 239 0.76 5.39 -3.85
CA GLY A 239 -0.15 4.49 -4.55
C GLY A 239 -1.61 4.64 -4.14
N SER A 240 -1.88 5.06 -2.90
CA SER A 240 -3.24 5.35 -2.40
C SER A 240 -3.90 6.46 -3.22
N ARG A 241 -3.17 7.56 -3.47
CA ARG A 241 -3.63 8.68 -4.30
C ARG A 241 -3.73 8.32 -5.77
N ILE A 242 -2.76 7.58 -6.32
CA ILE A 242 -2.80 7.10 -7.71
C ILE A 242 -4.06 6.25 -7.94
N THR A 243 -4.36 5.33 -7.02
CA THR A 243 -5.54 4.45 -7.12
C THR A 243 -6.83 5.25 -7.10
N ILE A 244 -7.01 6.16 -6.14
CA ILE A 244 -8.20 7.01 -6.07
C ILE A 244 -8.30 7.94 -7.28
N ASP A 245 -7.22 8.62 -7.69
CA ASP A 245 -7.23 9.47 -8.88
C ASP A 245 -7.59 8.69 -10.13
N GLY A 246 -7.07 7.47 -10.28
CA GLY A 246 -7.40 6.58 -11.38
C GLY A 246 -8.89 6.24 -11.43
N LEU A 247 -9.48 5.88 -10.30
CA LEU A 247 -10.92 5.61 -10.19
C LEU A 247 -11.77 6.87 -10.43
N GLN A 248 -11.37 8.03 -9.92
CA GLN A 248 -12.05 9.30 -10.18
C GLN A 248 -11.95 9.73 -11.66
N HIS A 249 -10.81 9.46 -12.29
CA HIS A 249 -10.63 9.72 -13.71
C HIS A 249 -11.52 8.81 -14.56
N LEU A 250 -11.65 7.52 -14.19
CA LEU A 250 -12.62 6.61 -14.78
C LEU A 250 -14.05 7.13 -14.58
N ALA A 251 -14.42 7.57 -13.38
CA ALA A 251 -15.72 8.13 -13.08
C ALA A 251 -16.07 9.33 -13.99
N SER A 252 -15.15 10.28 -14.12
CA SER A 252 -15.36 11.46 -14.97
C SER A 252 -15.49 11.07 -16.46
N LYS A 253 -14.64 10.16 -16.95
CA LYS A 253 -14.75 9.67 -18.33
C LYS A 253 -16.07 8.97 -18.63
N LEU A 254 -16.56 8.16 -17.68
CA LEU A 254 -17.80 7.39 -17.84
C LEU A 254 -19.05 8.28 -17.71
N SER A 255 -19.01 9.34 -16.89
CA SER A 255 -20.12 10.28 -16.75
C SER A 255 -20.24 11.30 -17.88
N ASN A 256 -19.14 11.66 -18.54
CA ASN A 256 -19.13 12.66 -19.63
C ASN A 256 -19.73 12.15 -20.95
N GLY A 257 -20.46 11.03 -20.93
CA GLY A 257 -21.31 10.61 -22.05
C GLY A 257 -20.54 10.11 -23.27
N ASP A 258 -19.40 9.44 -23.09
CA ASP A 258 -18.83 8.65 -24.19
C ASP A 258 -19.84 7.54 -24.53
N THR A 259 -20.58 7.75 -25.63
CA THR A 259 -21.69 6.91 -26.09
C THR A 259 -21.21 5.60 -26.72
N ALA A 260 -19.91 5.34 -26.77
CA ALA A 260 -19.43 4.06 -27.22
C ALA A 260 -19.99 2.94 -26.33
N ASN A 261 -20.64 1.96 -26.97
CA ASN A 261 -21.28 0.81 -26.30
C ASN A 261 -20.42 0.15 -25.20
N TYR A 262 -19.10 0.17 -25.37
CA TYR A 262 -18.13 -0.28 -24.38
C TYR A 262 -18.24 0.46 -23.03
N TYR A 263 -18.26 1.79 -23.03
CA TYR A 263 -18.29 2.57 -21.78
C TYR A 263 -19.65 2.49 -21.09
N THR A 264 -20.74 2.36 -21.85
CA THR A 264 -22.06 2.04 -21.29
C THR A 264 -22.04 0.66 -20.62
N ALA A 265 -21.50 -0.36 -21.28
CA ALA A 265 -21.40 -1.70 -20.72
C ALA A 265 -20.52 -1.72 -19.45
N LEU A 266 -19.35 -1.07 -19.49
CA LEU A 266 -18.45 -0.94 -18.35
C LEU A 266 -19.12 -0.23 -17.16
N THR A 267 -19.80 0.90 -17.41
CA THR A 267 -20.56 1.63 -16.39
C THR A 267 -21.63 0.76 -15.75
N ASN A 268 -22.37 -0.02 -16.55
CA ASN A 268 -23.42 -0.89 -16.04
C ASN A 268 -22.88 -2.02 -15.15
N VAL A 269 -21.68 -2.52 -15.43
CA VAL A 269 -21.02 -3.49 -14.55
C VAL A 269 -20.56 -2.81 -13.27
N LEU A 270 -19.80 -1.71 -13.38
CA LEU A 270 -19.20 -1.01 -12.24
C LEU A 270 -20.25 -0.61 -11.20
N LYS A 271 -21.43 -0.13 -11.62
CA LYS A 271 -22.55 0.26 -10.73
C LYS A 271 -22.99 -0.83 -9.76
N ASN A 272 -22.70 -2.10 -10.07
CA ASN A 272 -23.06 -3.26 -9.28
C ASN A 272 -21.84 -3.92 -8.61
N LYS A 273 -20.66 -3.30 -8.69
CA LYS A 273 -19.44 -3.80 -8.05
C LYS A 273 -19.19 -3.09 -6.73
N GLU A 274 -18.90 -3.92 -5.73
CA GLU A 274 -18.22 -3.50 -4.52
C GLU A 274 -16.73 -3.77 -4.70
N VAL A 275 -15.89 -2.75 -4.45
CA VAL A 275 -14.45 -2.85 -4.67
C VAL A 275 -13.71 -2.38 -3.42
N PRO A 276 -13.14 -3.30 -2.62
CA PRO A 276 -12.31 -2.91 -1.49
C PRO A 276 -10.94 -2.40 -1.96
N ILE A 277 -10.42 -1.42 -1.22
CA ILE A 277 -9.09 -0.85 -1.40
C ILE A 277 -8.37 -0.92 -0.06
N TYR A 278 -7.30 -1.70 -0.01
CA TYR A 278 -6.43 -1.81 1.16
C TYR A 278 -5.26 -0.83 1.00
N MET A 279 -5.21 0.21 1.83
CA MET A 279 -4.22 1.28 1.74
C MET A 279 -3.21 1.17 2.88
N MET A 280 -2.03 0.65 2.57
CA MET A 280 -0.87 0.62 3.47
C MET A 280 -0.15 1.97 3.42
N SER A 281 0.20 2.53 4.58
CA SER A 281 0.76 3.89 4.67
C SER A 281 -0.08 4.92 3.89
N ASN A 282 -1.35 5.09 4.26
CA ASN A 282 -2.24 5.97 3.50
C ASN A 282 -1.78 7.46 3.49
N GLN A 283 -1.68 8.06 2.30
CA GLN A 283 -1.21 9.43 2.10
C GLN A 283 -2.27 10.41 1.54
N LEU A 284 -3.53 9.98 1.43
CA LEU A 284 -4.58 10.79 0.80
C LEU A 284 -4.70 12.22 1.36
N PRO A 285 -4.74 12.44 2.70
CA PRO A 285 -4.86 13.79 3.26
C PRO A 285 -3.74 14.74 2.87
N MET A 286 -2.48 14.31 2.97
CA MET A 286 -1.33 15.13 2.59
C MET A 286 -1.34 15.44 1.09
N LEU A 287 -1.57 14.42 0.26
CA LEU A 287 -1.51 14.57 -1.20
C LEU A 287 -2.70 15.34 -1.78
N GLN A 288 -3.74 15.60 -0.98
CA GLN A 288 -4.86 16.45 -1.37
C GLN A 288 -4.51 17.94 -1.38
N LEU A 289 -3.47 18.37 -0.65
CA LEU A 289 -3.13 19.80 -0.48
C LEU A 289 -2.82 20.53 -1.80
N GLY A 290 -2.32 19.82 -2.81
CA GLY A 290 -2.01 20.36 -4.13
C GLY A 290 -3.10 20.14 -5.19
N ARG A 291 -4.34 19.82 -4.80
CA ARG A 291 -5.36 19.28 -5.71
C ARG A 291 -6.67 20.07 -5.67
N SER A 292 -7.29 20.19 -6.84
CA SER A 292 -8.69 20.63 -6.95
C SER A 292 -9.64 19.59 -6.33
N LEU A 293 -10.83 20.07 -5.94
CA LEU A 293 -11.92 19.19 -5.54
C LEU A 293 -12.36 18.29 -6.71
N PRO A 294 -12.91 17.09 -6.43
CA PRO A 294 -13.48 16.25 -7.48
C PRO A 294 -14.72 16.93 -8.09
N GLU A 295 -15.08 16.48 -9.29
CA GLU A 295 -16.23 17.01 -10.05
C GLU A 295 -17.55 16.88 -9.27
N VAL A 296 -17.71 15.79 -8.53
CA VAL A 296 -18.86 15.54 -7.66
C VAL A 296 -18.38 15.34 -6.23
N ALA A 297 -18.43 16.40 -5.42
CA ALA A 297 -18.10 16.37 -3.99
C ALA A 297 -19.36 16.59 -3.13
N ASN A 298 -19.30 16.13 -1.88
CA ASN A 298 -20.29 16.34 -0.82
C ASN A 298 -21.73 15.93 -1.20
N GLN A 299 -21.88 14.87 -2.00
CA GLN A 299 -23.19 14.37 -2.44
C GLN A 299 -23.40 12.86 -2.20
N PRO A 300 -22.89 12.24 -1.11
CA PRO A 300 -23.04 10.79 -0.91
C PRO A 300 -24.52 10.36 -0.86
N ASP A 301 -25.39 11.13 -0.22
CA ASP A 301 -26.83 10.80 -0.12
C ASP A 301 -27.53 10.75 -1.47
N ALA A 302 -27.10 11.59 -2.43
CA ALA A 302 -27.71 11.62 -3.75
C ALA A 302 -27.28 10.43 -4.62
N TYR A 303 -26.03 9.99 -4.51
CA TYR A 303 -25.44 8.97 -5.40
C TYR A 303 -25.38 7.58 -4.79
N CYS A 304 -25.24 7.46 -3.47
CA CYS A 304 -24.90 6.19 -2.81
C CYS A 304 -26.05 5.61 -1.97
N ASN A 305 -27.04 6.43 -1.64
CA ASN A 305 -28.29 5.93 -1.08
C ASN A 305 -29.17 5.35 -2.19
N SER A 306 -29.71 4.14 -1.99
CA SER A 306 -30.65 3.50 -2.92
C SER A 306 -31.88 4.34 -3.27
N ASN A 307 -32.31 5.23 -2.36
CA ASN A 307 -33.42 6.17 -2.57
C ASN A 307 -32.95 7.56 -3.04
N GLY A 308 -31.64 7.74 -3.27
CA GLY A 308 -31.06 8.99 -3.70
C GLY A 308 -31.45 9.37 -5.12
N ALA A 309 -31.69 10.66 -5.37
CA ALA A 309 -32.15 11.15 -6.67
C ALA A 309 -31.19 10.86 -7.84
N LYS A 310 -29.90 10.63 -7.54
CA LYS A 310 -28.83 10.33 -8.51
C LYS A 310 -28.24 8.93 -8.31
N TYR A 311 -28.93 8.04 -7.62
CA TYR A 311 -28.41 6.68 -7.34
C TYR A 311 -28.02 5.95 -8.62
N GLY A 312 -28.79 6.13 -9.70
CA GLY A 312 -28.51 5.56 -11.02
C GLY A 312 -27.29 6.14 -11.73
N GLU A 313 -26.69 7.24 -11.25
CA GLU A 313 -25.54 7.93 -11.84
C GLU A 313 -24.21 7.61 -11.13
N ARG A 314 -24.24 6.81 -10.07
CA ARG A 314 -23.02 6.33 -9.39
C ARG A 314 -22.14 5.52 -10.35
N ILE A 315 -20.88 5.36 -9.97
CA ILE A 315 -19.91 4.55 -10.71
C ILE A 315 -19.70 3.21 -10.03
N LEU A 316 -19.62 3.16 -8.71
CA LEU A 316 -19.49 1.91 -7.95
C LEU A 316 -20.69 1.74 -7.00
N ALA A 317 -21.01 0.49 -6.66
CA ALA A 317 -22.02 0.23 -5.63
C ALA A 317 -21.49 0.62 -4.25
N LYS A 318 -20.23 0.25 -3.96
CA LYS A 318 -19.49 0.59 -2.74
C LYS A 318 -18.00 0.53 -3.01
N THR A 319 -17.25 1.47 -2.44
CA THR A 319 -15.78 1.40 -2.37
C THR A 319 -15.37 1.37 -0.90
N SER A 320 -15.04 0.19 -0.40
CA SER A 320 -14.59 0.04 0.99
C SER A 320 -13.10 0.33 1.07
N VAL A 321 -12.73 1.50 1.61
CA VAL A 321 -11.35 1.87 1.87
C VAL A 321 -10.95 1.40 3.26
N ILE A 322 -10.00 0.47 3.32
CA ILE A 322 -9.37 -0.01 4.55
C ILE A 322 -8.01 0.69 4.64
N ALA A 323 -7.92 1.72 5.48
CA ALA A 323 -6.74 2.56 5.59
C ALA A 323 -5.89 2.17 6.80
N PHE A 324 -4.73 1.57 6.55
CA PHE A 324 -3.72 1.28 7.56
C PHE A 324 -2.81 2.50 7.77
N SER A 325 -2.59 2.87 9.01
CA SER A 325 -1.71 3.98 9.41
C SER A 325 -0.99 3.63 10.70
N ASP A 326 0.33 3.70 10.70
CA ASP A 326 1.14 3.63 11.90
C ASP A 326 1.27 5.06 12.47
N PRO A 327 0.86 5.32 13.71
CA PRO A 327 1.07 6.63 14.34
C PRO A 327 2.53 7.09 14.36
N ASN A 328 3.50 6.18 14.20
CA ASN A 328 4.93 6.51 14.10
C ASN A 328 5.41 6.73 12.65
N ASP A 329 4.58 6.41 11.65
CA ASP A 329 4.83 6.74 10.26
C ASP A 329 4.46 8.20 10.02
N LEU A 330 5.50 9.03 9.86
CA LEU A 330 5.38 10.47 9.68
C LEU A 330 4.59 10.89 8.42
N LEU A 331 4.37 9.96 7.50
CA LEU A 331 3.71 10.20 6.23
C LEU A 331 2.39 9.43 6.10
N SER A 332 1.96 8.67 7.10
CA SER A 332 0.63 8.04 7.09
C SER A 332 -0.41 8.90 7.80
N TYR A 333 -1.64 8.84 7.32
CA TYR A 333 -2.76 9.59 7.86
C TYR A 333 -4.03 8.75 7.88
N ALA A 334 -4.72 8.74 9.02
CA ALA A 334 -6.11 8.33 9.05
C ALA A 334 -6.96 9.22 8.13
N ILE A 335 -8.07 8.69 7.62
CA ILE A 335 -9.00 9.40 6.74
C ILE A 335 -10.26 9.75 7.54
N PRO A 336 -10.47 11.03 7.90
CA PRO A 336 -11.71 11.46 8.54
C PRO A 336 -12.92 11.34 7.60
N HIS A 337 -14.11 11.16 8.14
CA HIS A 337 -15.34 11.09 7.35
C HIS A 337 -15.57 12.35 6.49
N ASP A 338 -15.35 13.54 7.06
CA ASP A 338 -15.49 14.80 6.31
C ASP A 338 -14.47 14.92 5.17
N PHE A 339 -13.32 14.25 5.28
CA PHE A 339 -12.35 14.22 4.19
C PHE A 339 -12.91 13.45 2.99
N VAL A 340 -13.56 12.31 3.24
CA VAL A 340 -14.20 11.48 2.20
C VAL A 340 -15.22 12.33 1.43
N ASN A 341 -16.14 12.96 2.14
CA ASN A 341 -17.23 13.71 1.52
C ASN A 341 -16.71 14.90 0.71
N LYS A 342 -15.71 15.61 1.24
CA LYS A 342 -15.22 16.85 0.63
C LYS A 342 -14.25 16.63 -0.52
N TYR A 343 -13.38 15.63 -0.42
CA TYR A 343 -12.22 15.51 -1.30
C TYR A 343 -12.24 14.29 -2.20
N LEU A 344 -13.17 13.35 -1.99
CA LEU A 344 -13.31 12.15 -2.81
C LEU A 344 -14.63 12.19 -3.59
N ASP A 345 -14.60 11.68 -4.82
CA ASP A 345 -15.75 11.76 -5.72
C ASP A 345 -16.93 10.93 -5.20
N SER A 346 -18.07 11.57 -4.96
CA SER A 346 -19.26 10.93 -4.39
C SER A 346 -19.83 9.82 -5.28
N ARG A 347 -19.51 9.77 -6.57
CA ARG A 347 -19.93 8.68 -7.46
C ARG A 347 -19.24 7.34 -7.13
N LEU A 348 -18.15 7.35 -6.37
CA LEU A 348 -17.41 6.15 -5.98
C LEU A 348 -17.99 5.46 -4.74
N CYS A 349 -18.91 6.10 -4.02
CA CYS A 349 -19.55 5.52 -2.82
C CYS A 349 -18.55 4.95 -1.83
N ILE A 350 -17.59 5.81 -1.44
CA ILE A 350 -16.50 5.43 -0.55
C ILE A 350 -16.99 5.38 0.89
N ASN A 351 -16.70 4.28 1.56
CA ASN A 351 -16.71 4.20 3.02
C ASN A 351 -15.32 3.86 3.54
N VAL A 352 -14.96 4.36 4.72
CA VAL A 352 -13.61 4.20 5.29
C VAL A 352 -13.67 3.41 6.59
N THR A 353 -12.76 2.44 6.72
CA THR A 353 -12.34 1.85 7.99
C THR A 353 -10.89 2.24 8.25
N ASN A 354 -10.64 2.96 9.35
CA ASN A 354 -9.30 3.36 9.74
C ASN A 354 -8.70 2.32 10.68
N ILE A 355 -7.45 1.93 10.41
CA ILE A 355 -6.69 0.96 11.21
C ILE A 355 -5.41 1.65 11.66
N ASN A 356 -5.33 1.96 12.95
CA ASN A 356 -4.14 2.49 13.59
C ASN A 356 -3.30 1.32 14.10
N ILE A 357 -2.16 1.04 13.48
CA ILE A 357 -1.37 -0.16 13.76
C ILE A 357 0.12 0.16 13.80
N ASN A 358 0.81 -0.22 14.87
CA ASN A 358 2.26 -0.13 14.91
C ASN A 358 2.85 -1.30 14.13
N VAL A 359 3.36 -1.04 12.93
CA VAL A 359 4.10 -2.06 12.16
C VAL A 359 5.57 -2.03 12.56
N ALA A 360 6.09 -0.86 12.93
CA ALA A 360 7.38 -0.73 13.60
C ALA A 360 7.30 -1.12 15.07
N ARG A 361 8.41 -1.68 15.56
CA ARG A 361 8.61 -1.88 17.00
C ARG A 361 8.84 -0.53 17.69
N VAL A 362 8.38 -0.44 18.93
CA VAL A 362 8.56 0.71 19.81
C VAL A 362 9.47 0.29 20.95
N TYR A 363 10.61 0.96 21.09
CA TYR A 363 11.61 0.67 22.12
C TYR A 363 11.61 1.76 23.20
N ASP A 364 11.89 1.38 24.44
CA ASP A 364 12.22 2.33 25.51
C ASP A 364 13.68 2.77 25.37
N ALA A 365 13.88 4.07 25.17
CA ALA A 365 15.19 4.69 25.04
C ALA A 365 15.84 4.96 26.41
N PHE A 366 15.89 3.93 27.26
CA PHE A 366 16.54 3.94 28.57
C PHE A 366 16.15 5.15 29.45
N GLY A 367 14.85 5.44 29.52
CA GLY A 367 14.31 6.56 30.30
C GLY A 367 14.29 7.92 29.59
N LEU A 368 14.69 7.99 28.31
CA LEU A 368 14.54 9.18 27.46
C LEU A 368 13.20 9.24 26.70
N GLY A 369 12.34 8.22 26.89
CA GLY A 369 11.05 8.08 26.23
C GLY A 369 10.98 6.87 25.30
N LYS A 370 9.89 6.76 24.53
CA LYS A 370 9.69 5.69 23.55
C LYS A 370 10.12 6.13 22.16
N LEU A 371 10.80 5.27 21.42
CA LEU A 371 11.26 5.51 20.05
C LEU A 371 10.80 4.40 19.12
N ALA A 372 10.33 4.79 17.94
CA ALA A 372 10.08 3.90 16.81
C ALA A 372 10.85 4.41 15.61
N ASN A 373 11.35 3.50 14.77
CA ASN A 373 11.99 3.88 13.52
C ASN A 373 10.91 4.34 12.53
N PRO A 374 10.87 5.62 12.11
CA PRO A 374 9.84 6.11 11.19
C PRO A 374 9.94 5.47 9.81
N MET A 375 11.11 4.97 9.41
CA MET A 375 11.27 4.22 8.17
C MET A 375 10.53 2.88 8.24
N ASP A 376 10.79 2.10 9.29
CA ASP A 376 10.16 0.80 9.50
C ASP A 376 8.64 0.97 9.65
N ALA A 377 8.20 2.07 10.26
CA ALA A 377 6.79 2.41 10.41
C ALA A 377 6.16 2.73 9.05
N HIS A 378 6.94 3.28 8.11
CA HIS A 378 6.47 3.63 6.77
C HIS A 378 6.39 2.43 5.82
N ILE A 379 7.33 1.49 5.90
CA ILE A 379 7.45 0.40 4.93
C ILE A 379 6.99 -0.96 5.46
N GLY A 380 6.85 -1.15 6.77
CA GLY A 380 6.67 -2.46 7.39
C GLY A 380 5.29 -3.11 7.21
N TYR A 381 4.31 -2.42 6.62
CA TYR A 381 2.93 -2.91 6.52
C TYR A 381 2.78 -4.19 5.72
N ASP A 382 3.53 -4.31 4.63
CA ASP A 382 3.45 -5.42 3.68
C ASP A 382 4.06 -6.72 4.24
N THR A 383 4.79 -6.60 5.35
CA THR A 383 5.37 -7.72 6.09
C THR A 383 4.68 -8.00 7.42
N ASP A 384 3.84 -7.10 7.95
CA ASP A 384 3.15 -7.31 9.21
C ASP A 384 2.03 -8.37 9.07
N GLU A 385 2.10 -9.41 9.89
CA GLU A 385 1.16 -10.53 9.82
C GLU A 385 -0.29 -10.11 10.09
N ARG A 386 -0.52 -9.11 10.95
CA ARG A 386 -1.88 -8.62 11.25
C ARG A 386 -2.45 -7.87 10.05
N VAL A 387 -1.63 -7.05 9.37
CA VAL A 387 -2.04 -6.34 8.14
C VAL A 387 -2.41 -7.34 7.06
N VAL A 388 -1.54 -8.31 6.77
CA VAL A 388 -1.81 -9.36 5.77
C VAL A 388 -3.07 -10.15 6.14
N ALA A 389 -3.22 -10.55 7.41
CA ALA A 389 -4.38 -11.29 7.88
C ALA A 389 -5.69 -10.49 7.75
N MET A 390 -5.68 -9.19 8.08
CA MET A 390 -6.84 -8.32 7.87
C MET A 390 -7.18 -8.18 6.39
N ILE A 391 -6.19 -8.03 5.50
CA ILE A 391 -6.43 -7.99 4.05
C ILE A 391 -7.02 -9.33 3.57
N ALA A 392 -6.49 -10.45 4.04
CA ALA A 392 -6.92 -11.78 3.64
C ALA A 392 -8.33 -12.13 4.12
N LYS A 393 -8.63 -11.94 5.42
CA LYS A 393 -9.81 -12.52 6.10
C LYS A 393 -10.68 -11.48 6.82
N GLY A 394 -10.30 -10.22 6.77
CA GLY A 394 -11.08 -9.14 7.34
C GLY A 394 -11.10 -9.13 8.86
N ILE A 395 -12.17 -8.56 9.41
CA ILE A 395 -12.40 -8.40 10.85
C ILE A 395 -13.84 -8.74 11.21
N ALA A 396 -14.07 -9.09 12.47
CA ALA A 396 -15.40 -9.27 13.07
C ALA A 396 -16.35 -10.18 12.25
N ASN A 397 -15.79 -11.29 11.78
CA ASN A 397 -16.48 -12.36 11.06
C ASN A 397 -15.85 -13.72 11.41
N ASP A 398 -16.52 -14.82 11.04
CA ASP A 398 -16.10 -16.18 11.42
C ASP A 398 -14.77 -16.63 10.77
N GLU A 399 -14.31 -15.94 9.73
CA GLU A 399 -13.02 -16.19 9.07
C GLU A 399 -11.89 -15.33 9.64
N THR A 400 -12.17 -14.38 10.53
CA THR A 400 -11.15 -13.45 11.06
C THR A 400 -10.00 -14.22 11.70
N ALA A 401 -8.77 -13.94 11.24
CA ALA A 401 -7.59 -14.66 11.69
C ALA A 401 -7.35 -14.52 13.20
N PRO A 402 -6.86 -15.57 13.88
CA PRO A 402 -6.57 -15.53 15.32
C PRO A 402 -5.67 -14.36 15.73
N VAL A 403 -4.61 -14.09 14.97
CA VAL A 403 -3.68 -12.98 15.25
C VAL A 403 -4.38 -11.62 15.29
N VAL A 404 -5.45 -11.43 14.51
CA VAL A 404 -6.23 -10.18 14.52
C VAL A 404 -7.11 -10.12 15.77
N ASN A 405 -7.83 -11.20 16.10
CA ASN A 405 -8.68 -11.27 17.29
C ASN A 405 -7.89 -11.12 18.60
N GLU A 406 -6.67 -11.64 18.64
CA GLU A 406 -5.81 -11.63 19.82
C GLU A 406 -5.05 -10.30 19.98
N ARG A 407 -4.70 -9.64 18.87
CA ARG A 407 -3.76 -8.50 18.88
C ARG A 407 -4.37 -7.16 18.51
N CYS A 408 -5.59 -7.14 17.98
CA CYS A 408 -6.25 -5.91 17.55
C CYS A 408 -7.52 -5.64 18.36
N HIS A 409 -7.73 -4.38 18.73
CA HIS A 409 -8.95 -3.91 19.37
C HIS A 409 -9.85 -3.21 18.35
N TRP A 410 -11.05 -3.74 18.11
CA TRP A 410 -12.02 -3.14 17.19
C TRP A 410 -13.07 -2.32 17.94
N ILE A 411 -13.25 -1.08 17.47
CA ILE A 411 -14.30 -0.16 17.87
C ILE A 411 -15.23 0.01 16.67
N GLN A 412 -16.43 -0.56 16.79
CA GLN A 412 -17.46 -0.44 15.77
C GLN A 412 -17.96 1.00 15.66
N THR A 413 -18.04 1.51 14.42
CA THR A 413 -18.77 2.74 14.10
C THR A 413 -20.16 2.40 13.58
N ILE A 414 -21.16 3.20 13.96
CA ILE A 414 -22.53 3.14 13.47
C ILE A 414 -22.90 4.49 12.86
N ASP A 415 -23.80 4.48 11.87
CA ASP A 415 -24.34 5.68 11.22
C ASP A 415 -25.35 6.44 12.09
#